data_AF-A0A938VQ38-F1
#
_entry.id   AF-A0A938VQ38-F1
#
_cell.length_a   1.000
_cell.length_b   1.000
_cell.length_c   1.000
_cell.angle_alpha   90.00
_cell.angle_beta   90.00
_cell.angle_gamma   90.00
#
_symmetry.space_group_name_H-M   'P 1'
#
loop_
_entity.id
_entity.type
_entity.pdbx_description
1 polymer ?
#
loop_
_entity_poly.entity_id
_entity_poly.type
_entity_poly.pdbx_seq_one_letter_code
_entity_poly.pdbx_strand_id
1 'polypeptide(L)'
;MTSLSAPGKPRRAARRLAPLLLVLAVAVVGGATAARAASPVNFGLANGWFYTETGGGDGAGYPVSGRWTDGAFAYQAFQKAVLQWQPGADMFYLNIYDRLHDVGQDGWLETSKNVPPPQDFLQGAGQSFAVRIQNHLALLDNNAAIKARWYANPDCLSAYGLPVAYQDRGALRVLRAQRAVFQQWMIPTTFTTVGGVVVANGGDHFKQANQIPVAATAAGPPYSQAGIAYFHEIASGAEFGSTSETIAKWERAITLEVRGSPTPSDTAALDQVVSELVNLLGPRITRVASSGNLVLHLAPLARFPALLPEYVPGNIGYVQIWWNGGSITRGVILIDSGQSEAIRSHIIREELTQALGLLRDAESYSGSIFHQHENTALTYLPIDEEVIRILHDSRVEPWMDAADLAQIGL
;
A
#
# COMPACT_ATOMS: atom_id res chain seq x y z
N MET A 1 -41.05 92.45 37.28
CA MET A 1 -42.05 92.04 36.28
C MET A 1 -41.33 91.73 34.97
N THR A 2 -41.70 90.60 34.35
CA THR A 2 -41.49 90.19 32.94
C THR A 2 -40.07 89.95 32.38
N SER A 3 -39.68 88.66 32.40
CA SER A 3 -39.23 87.80 31.26
C SER A 3 -38.47 88.42 30.08
N LEU A 4 -37.29 87.84 29.78
CA LEU A 4 -36.91 87.32 28.44
C LEU A 4 -35.66 86.41 28.57
N SER A 5 -35.78 85.15 28.14
CA SER A 5 -34.72 84.13 28.17
C SER A 5 -34.09 83.95 26.78
N ALA A 6 -32.76 83.84 26.80
CA ALA A 6 -31.83 83.85 25.68
C ALA A 6 -31.48 82.41 25.19
N PRO A 7 -30.44 82.18 24.36
CA PRO A 7 -30.65 81.80 22.95
C PRO A 7 -30.01 80.44 22.59
N GLY A 8 -30.37 79.93 21.41
CA GLY A 8 -29.84 78.70 20.85
C GLY A 8 -28.69 78.88 19.85
N LYS A 9 -27.95 77.78 19.63
CA LYS A 9 -27.27 77.28 18.40
C LYS A 9 -26.36 76.09 18.82
N PRO A 10 -25.83 75.26 17.90
CA PRO A 10 -26.36 74.76 16.64
C PRO A 10 -26.16 73.21 16.45
N ARG A 11 -26.59 72.75 15.27
CA ARG A 11 -26.65 71.38 14.73
C ARG A 11 -25.34 70.57 14.69
N ARG A 12 -25.46 69.24 14.86
CA ARG A 12 -24.64 68.22 14.16
C ARG A 12 -25.53 67.08 13.67
N ALA A 13 -25.24 66.60 12.46
CA ALA A 13 -25.88 65.49 11.79
C ALA A 13 -25.04 64.21 11.95
N ALA A 14 -25.69 63.07 12.20
CA ALA A 14 -25.22 61.75 11.77
C ALA A 14 -26.36 60.72 11.86
N ARG A 15 -26.78 60.28 10.67
CA ARG A 15 -27.43 59.03 10.24
C ARG A 15 -28.00 58.08 11.32
N ARG A 16 -29.34 57.94 11.28
CA ARG A 16 -30.10 56.85 11.91
C ARG A 16 -30.23 55.68 10.92
N LEU A 17 -29.86 54.49 11.37
CA LEU A 17 -30.16 53.21 10.72
C LEU A 17 -31.62 52.84 11.00
N ALA A 18 -32.39 52.55 9.95
CA ALA A 18 -33.73 51.97 10.03
C ALA A 18 -33.61 50.44 10.00
N PRO A 19 -34.40 49.68 10.78
CA PRO A 19 -34.49 48.24 10.62
C PRO A 19 -35.57 47.93 9.58
N LEU A 20 -35.18 47.31 8.46
CA LEU A 20 -36.12 46.72 7.53
C LEU A 20 -36.35 45.26 7.94
N LEU A 21 -37.56 44.98 8.41
CA LEU A 21 -38.11 43.64 8.56
C LEU A 21 -38.14 42.95 7.20
N LEU A 22 -37.39 41.85 7.05
CA LEU A 22 -37.65 40.86 6.01
C LEU A 22 -38.04 39.55 6.69
N VAL A 23 -39.30 39.18 6.49
CA VAL A 23 -39.92 37.91 6.85
C VAL A 23 -39.19 36.78 6.11
N LEU A 24 -38.50 35.91 6.84
CA LEU A 24 -38.00 34.66 6.28
C LEU A 24 -39.13 33.61 6.37
N ALA A 25 -39.81 33.38 5.26
CA ALA A 25 -40.68 32.22 5.12
C ALA A 25 -39.79 30.97 5.08
N VAL A 26 -39.92 30.12 6.11
CA VAL A 26 -39.32 28.78 6.13
C VAL A 26 -40.09 27.91 5.16
N ALA A 27 -39.62 27.84 3.91
CA ALA A 27 -39.93 26.74 3.03
C ALA A 27 -38.98 25.59 3.39
N VAL A 28 -39.48 24.58 4.10
CA VAL A 28 -38.82 23.26 4.18
C VAL A 28 -38.95 22.63 2.80
N VAL A 29 -38.07 23.03 1.88
CA VAL A 29 -37.77 22.23 0.70
C VAL A 29 -36.77 21.21 1.19
N GLY A 30 -37.25 19.96 1.34
CA GLY A 30 -36.40 18.79 1.47
C GLY A 30 -35.56 18.65 0.21
N GLY A 31 -34.48 19.42 0.13
CA GLY A 31 -33.37 19.14 -0.76
C GLY A 31 -32.70 17.91 -0.21
N ALA A 32 -33.13 16.73 -0.68
CA ALA A 32 -32.21 15.62 -0.75
C ALA A 32 -31.00 16.18 -1.51
N THR A 33 -29.91 16.44 -0.80
CA THR A 33 -28.61 16.51 -1.43
C THR A 33 -28.52 15.21 -2.20
N ALA A 34 -28.60 15.30 -3.52
CA ALA A 34 -28.16 14.20 -4.36
C ALA A 34 -26.72 13.98 -3.90
N ALA A 35 -26.52 12.94 -3.08
CA ALA A 35 -25.21 12.45 -2.78
C ALA A 35 -24.55 12.34 -4.15
N ARG A 36 -23.47 13.10 -4.36
CA ARG A 36 -22.59 12.87 -5.49
C ARG A 36 -22.37 11.36 -5.46
N ALA A 37 -22.88 10.65 -6.46
CA ALA A 37 -22.60 9.24 -6.59
C ALA A 37 -21.07 9.15 -6.54
N ALA A 38 -20.54 8.53 -5.48
CA ALA A 38 -19.13 8.24 -5.42
C ALA A 38 -18.83 7.50 -6.73
N SER A 39 -17.90 8.03 -7.52
CA SER A 39 -17.46 7.34 -8.73
C SER A 39 -17.22 5.88 -8.37
N PRO A 40 -17.70 4.91 -9.18
CA PRO A 40 -17.47 3.52 -8.87
C PRO A 40 -15.97 3.32 -8.62
N VAL A 41 -15.68 2.74 -7.46
CA VAL A 41 -14.37 2.55 -6.82
C VAL A 41 -13.43 1.67 -7.67
N ASN A 42 -13.90 1.19 -8.82
CA ASN A 42 -13.17 0.39 -9.80
C ASN A 42 -13.52 0.88 -11.21
N PHE A 43 -12.53 0.98 -12.10
CA PHE A 43 -12.76 1.36 -13.50
C PHE A 43 -12.06 0.42 -14.48
N GLY A 44 -12.70 0.20 -15.63
CA GLY A 44 -12.15 -0.61 -16.71
C GLY A 44 -11.00 0.12 -17.43
N LEU A 45 -9.94 -0.62 -17.72
CA LEU A 45 -8.84 -0.23 -18.62
C LEU A 45 -8.95 -1.04 -19.91
N ALA A 46 -8.37 -0.53 -21.01
CA ALA A 46 -8.40 -1.20 -22.31
C ALA A 46 -7.91 -2.67 -22.27
N ASN A 47 -7.06 -3.01 -21.28
CA ASN A 47 -6.52 -4.36 -21.06
C ASN A 47 -6.72 -4.89 -19.62
N GLY A 48 -7.64 -4.33 -18.83
CA GLY A 48 -7.77 -4.76 -17.42
C GLY A 48 -8.85 -4.03 -16.60
N TRP A 49 -8.81 -4.23 -15.30
CA TRP A 49 -9.62 -3.48 -14.32
C TRP A 49 -8.68 -2.87 -13.30
N PHE A 50 -8.84 -1.57 -13.03
CA PHE A 50 -8.18 -0.88 -11.94
C PHE A 50 -9.09 -0.94 -10.71
N TYR A 51 -8.57 -1.47 -9.61
CA TYR A 51 -9.26 -1.56 -8.33
C TYR A 51 -8.61 -0.57 -7.37
N THR A 52 -9.39 0.36 -6.81
CA THR A 52 -8.85 1.25 -5.77
C THR A 52 -8.83 0.51 -4.44
N GLU A 53 -7.68 0.49 -3.76
CA GLU A 53 -7.50 -0.15 -2.46
C GLU A 53 -8.22 0.58 -1.30
N THR A 54 -8.89 1.69 -1.56
CA THR A 54 -9.54 2.52 -0.53
C THR A 54 -11.01 2.18 -0.26
N GLY A 55 -11.53 1.13 -0.88
CA GLY A 55 -12.92 0.68 -0.74
C GLY A 55 -13.24 -0.17 0.49
N GLY A 56 -12.64 0.05 1.66
CA GLY A 56 -13.15 -0.43 2.97
C GLY A 56 -13.51 -1.92 3.12
N GLY A 57 -13.02 -2.79 2.25
CA GLY A 57 -13.23 -4.23 2.23
C GLY A 57 -11.95 -4.91 1.77
N ASP A 58 -11.74 -6.15 2.16
CA ASP A 58 -10.50 -6.92 1.92
C ASP A 58 -10.33 -7.31 0.44
N GLY A 59 -10.29 -6.31 -0.45
CA GLY A 59 -10.19 -6.48 -1.90
C GLY A 59 -9.03 -7.37 -2.32
N ALA A 60 -9.07 -7.83 -3.57
CA ALA A 60 -8.08 -8.74 -4.13
C ALA A 60 -6.64 -8.17 -4.14
N GLY A 61 -6.46 -6.87 -3.85
CA GLY A 61 -5.22 -6.12 -3.98
C GLY A 61 -4.95 -5.74 -5.43
N TYR A 62 -3.75 -5.24 -5.71
CA TYR A 62 -3.30 -4.95 -7.07
C TYR A 62 -3.07 -6.23 -7.90
N PRO A 63 -3.19 -6.18 -9.24
CA PRO A 63 -2.91 -7.32 -10.11
C PRO A 63 -1.43 -7.71 -10.03
N VAL A 64 -1.14 -9.01 -10.02
CA VAL A 64 0.25 -9.56 -9.98
C VAL A 64 0.59 -10.38 -11.23
N SER A 65 -0.34 -10.43 -12.18
CA SER A 65 -0.22 -11.03 -13.51
C SER A 65 -1.09 -10.31 -14.54
N GLY A 66 -0.77 -10.53 -15.81
CA GLY A 66 -1.71 -10.38 -16.92
C GLY A 66 -2.80 -11.46 -16.85
N ARG A 67 -3.78 -11.37 -17.75
CA ARG A 67 -4.80 -12.41 -17.90
C ARG A 67 -4.22 -13.63 -18.59
N TRP A 68 -4.72 -14.81 -18.24
CA TRP A 68 -4.43 -16.04 -18.96
C TRP A 68 -5.66 -16.92 -19.07
N THR A 69 -5.59 -17.93 -19.94
CA THR A 69 -6.61 -18.97 -20.07
C THR A 69 -6.04 -20.31 -19.65
N ASP A 70 -6.85 -21.11 -18.97
CA ASP A 70 -6.57 -22.50 -18.64
C ASP A 70 -7.87 -23.30 -18.82
N GLY A 71 -7.88 -24.19 -19.81
CA GLY A 71 -9.10 -24.84 -20.30
C GLY A 71 -10.14 -23.82 -20.80
N ALA A 72 -11.36 -23.92 -20.27
CA ALA A 72 -12.48 -23.06 -20.64
C ALA A 72 -12.53 -21.73 -19.87
N PHE A 73 -11.62 -21.52 -18.91
CA PHE A 73 -11.71 -20.41 -17.97
C PHE A 73 -10.61 -19.38 -18.23
N ALA A 74 -10.96 -18.11 -18.04
CA ALA A 74 -10.00 -17.01 -17.99
C ALA A 74 -9.68 -16.68 -16.53
N TYR A 75 -8.43 -16.29 -16.28
CA TYR A 75 -7.93 -16.01 -14.95
C TYR A 75 -7.10 -14.73 -14.91
N GLN A 76 -7.02 -14.13 -13.73
CA GLN A 76 -6.06 -13.09 -13.40
C GLN A 76 -5.71 -13.16 -11.93
N ALA A 77 -4.43 -13.08 -11.60
CA ALA A 77 -3.96 -13.08 -10.23
C ALA A 77 -3.80 -11.64 -9.75
N PHE A 78 -4.21 -11.43 -8.51
CA PHE A 78 -4.02 -10.23 -7.71
C PHE A 78 -3.27 -10.62 -6.44
N GLN A 79 -2.80 -9.65 -5.69
CA GLN A 79 -1.98 -9.89 -4.50
C GLN A 79 -2.61 -10.93 -3.55
N LYS A 80 -3.90 -10.79 -3.24
CA LYS A 80 -4.62 -11.62 -2.25
C LYS A 80 -5.50 -12.70 -2.85
N ALA A 81 -5.84 -12.61 -4.13
CA ALA A 81 -6.81 -13.49 -4.77
C ALA A 81 -6.44 -13.83 -6.22
N VAL A 82 -7.00 -14.93 -6.73
CA VAL A 82 -7.00 -15.25 -8.16
C VAL A 82 -8.44 -15.26 -8.61
N LEU A 83 -8.77 -14.41 -9.56
CA LEU A 83 -10.10 -14.33 -10.13
C LEU A 83 -10.20 -15.30 -11.30
N GLN A 84 -11.36 -15.93 -11.43
CA GLN A 84 -11.70 -16.88 -12.48
C GLN A 84 -13.02 -16.44 -13.12
N TRP A 85 -13.03 -16.30 -14.44
CA TRP A 85 -14.23 -16.02 -15.22
C TRP A 85 -14.67 -17.27 -15.95
N GLN A 86 -15.95 -17.62 -15.79
CA GLN A 86 -16.56 -18.78 -16.43
C GLN A 86 -17.35 -18.36 -17.69
N PRO A 87 -17.28 -19.12 -18.80
CA PRO A 87 -18.08 -18.82 -19.99
C PRO A 87 -19.57 -18.77 -19.66
N GLY A 88 -20.23 -17.64 -19.92
CA GLY A 88 -21.66 -17.46 -19.67
C GLY A 88 -22.06 -17.31 -18.20
N ALA A 89 -21.11 -17.15 -17.28
CA ALA A 89 -21.38 -16.85 -15.88
C ALA A 89 -20.47 -15.73 -15.35
N ASP A 90 -20.69 -15.35 -14.09
CA ASP A 90 -19.97 -14.27 -13.42
C ASP A 90 -18.55 -14.67 -12.99
N MET A 91 -17.85 -13.71 -12.39
CA MET A 91 -16.51 -13.89 -11.82
C MET A 91 -16.57 -14.63 -10.48
N PHE A 92 -15.63 -15.53 -10.25
CA PHE A 92 -15.45 -16.26 -8.99
C PHE A 92 -14.03 -16.11 -8.45
N TYR A 93 -13.90 -16.18 -7.13
CA TYR A 93 -12.60 -16.36 -6.47
C TYR A 93 -12.18 -17.83 -6.56
N LEU A 94 -11.01 -18.09 -7.13
CA LEU A 94 -10.40 -19.42 -7.19
C LEU A 94 -10.15 -19.95 -5.78
N ASN A 95 -10.39 -21.24 -5.55
CA ASN A 95 -9.95 -21.94 -4.35
C ASN A 95 -8.44 -22.16 -4.39
N ILE A 96 -7.68 -21.08 -4.18
CA ILE A 96 -6.23 -21.05 -4.29
C ILE A 96 -5.60 -22.19 -3.47
N TYR A 97 -6.00 -22.32 -2.21
CA TYR A 97 -5.36 -23.27 -1.30
C TYR A 97 -5.86 -24.71 -1.52
N ASP A 98 -7.06 -24.92 -2.06
CA ASP A 98 -7.46 -26.26 -2.51
C ASP A 98 -6.63 -26.65 -3.75
N ARG A 99 -6.50 -25.75 -4.73
CA ARG A 99 -5.69 -26.02 -5.92
C ARG A 99 -4.22 -26.28 -5.58
N LEU A 100 -3.65 -25.53 -4.63
CA LEU A 100 -2.29 -25.77 -4.14
C LEU A 100 -2.15 -27.10 -3.38
N HIS A 101 -3.17 -27.51 -2.62
CA HIS A 101 -3.22 -28.85 -2.03
C HIS A 101 -3.19 -29.92 -3.12
N ASP A 102 -4.07 -29.79 -4.12
CA ASP A 102 -4.23 -30.77 -5.20
C ASP A 102 -2.96 -30.97 -6.04
N VAL A 103 -2.15 -29.92 -6.19
CA VAL A 103 -0.83 -30.00 -6.88
C VAL A 103 0.33 -30.34 -5.95
N GLY A 104 0.07 -30.75 -4.71
CA GLY A 104 1.08 -31.25 -3.78
C GLY A 104 1.95 -30.17 -3.11
N GLN A 105 1.50 -28.92 -3.06
CA GLN A 105 2.28 -27.80 -2.51
C GLN A 105 2.15 -27.63 -0.99
N ASP A 106 1.47 -28.53 -0.28
CA ASP A 106 1.27 -28.42 1.17
C ASP A 106 2.58 -28.39 1.97
N GLY A 107 3.59 -29.17 1.55
CA GLY A 107 4.90 -29.13 2.21
C GLY A 107 5.55 -27.75 2.13
N TRP A 108 5.56 -27.14 0.94
CA TRP A 108 6.06 -25.78 0.74
C TRP A 108 5.22 -24.73 1.48
N LEU A 109 3.89 -24.85 1.43
CA LEU A 109 2.96 -24.00 2.16
C LEU A 109 3.24 -24.03 3.67
N GLU A 110 3.46 -25.21 4.24
CA GLU A 110 3.76 -25.37 5.64
C GLU A 110 5.12 -24.79 6.01
N THR A 111 6.18 -25.16 5.27
CA THR A 111 7.56 -24.76 5.61
C THR A 111 7.86 -23.31 5.31
N SER A 112 7.33 -22.77 4.21
CA SER A 112 7.70 -21.45 3.70
C SER A 112 6.66 -20.38 3.98
N LYS A 113 5.39 -20.76 4.16
CA LYS A 113 4.27 -19.82 4.36
C LYS A 113 3.55 -19.98 5.69
N ASN A 114 3.95 -20.94 6.53
CA ASN A 114 3.28 -21.30 7.78
C ASN A 114 1.80 -21.68 7.59
N VAL A 115 1.43 -22.20 6.42
CA VAL A 115 0.06 -22.60 6.12
C VAL A 115 -0.08 -24.10 6.38
N PRO A 116 -0.89 -24.53 7.36
CA PRO A 116 -1.05 -25.95 7.67
C PRO A 116 -1.73 -26.71 6.52
N PRO A 117 -1.49 -28.02 6.35
CA PRO A 117 -2.30 -28.87 5.48
C PRO A 117 -3.78 -28.86 5.92
N PRO A 118 -4.74 -29.10 5.01
CA PRO A 118 -6.14 -29.20 5.39
C PRO A 118 -6.34 -30.32 6.42
N GLN A 119 -7.22 -30.10 7.40
CA GLN A 119 -7.60 -31.13 8.36
C GLN A 119 -8.51 -32.14 7.68
N ASP A 120 -8.38 -33.40 8.07
CA ASP A 120 -9.27 -34.45 7.57
C ASP A 120 -10.63 -34.35 8.28
N PHE A 121 -11.66 -33.94 7.52
CA PHE A 121 -13.05 -33.92 7.99
C PHE A 121 -13.79 -35.24 7.68
N LEU A 122 -13.12 -36.27 7.15
CA LEU A 122 -13.74 -37.54 6.72
C LEU A 122 -14.23 -38.45 7.86
N GLN A 123 -14.33 -37.95 9.10
CA GLN A 123 -15.11 -38.65 10.12
C GLN A 123 -16.63 -38.51 9.86
N GLY A 124 -17.12 -39.31 8.90
CA GLY A 124 -18.54 -39.57 8.70
C GLY A 124 -18.97 -39.67 7.24
N ALA A 125 -18.75 -40.82 6.60
CA ALA A 125 -19.49 -41.16 5.38
C ALA A 125 -21.01 -41.08 5.69
N GLY A 126 -21.73 -40.16 5.03
CA GLY A 126 -23.18 -39.96 5.21
C GLY A 126 -23.63 -38.62 5.82
N GLN A 127 -22.73 -37.70 6.18
CA GLN A 127 -23.14 -36.37 6.68
C GLN A 127 -23.73 -35.49 5.56
N SER A 128 -24.79 -34.73 5.88
CA SER A 128 -25.39 -33.78 4.95
C SER A 128 -24.43 -32.61 4.63
N PHE A 129 -24.63 -31.96 3.49
CA PHE A 129 -23.85 -30.79 3.09
C PHE A 129 -23.89 -29.67 4.15
N ALA A 130 -25.04 -29.48 4.82
CA ALA A 130 -25.20 -28.46 5.85
C ALA A 130 -24.31 -28.75 7.08
N VAL A 131 -24.23 -30.02 7.50
CA VAL A 131 -23.36 -30.45 8.61
C VAL A 131 -21.90 -30.25 8.26
N ARG A 132 -21.51 -30.52 7.01
CA ARG A 132 -20.13 -30.26 6.54
C ARG A 132 -19.78 -28.78 6.65
N ILE A 133 -20.64 -27.89 6.15
CA ILE A 133 -20.44 -26.43 6.29
C ILE A 133 -20.28 -26.03 7.76
N GLN A 134 -21.13 -26.55 8.65
CA GLN A 134 -21.05 -26.26 10.08
C GLN A 134 -19.71 -26.71 10.69
N ASN A 135 -19.24 -27.91 10.37
CA ASN A 135 -17.96 -28.44 10.87
C ASN A 135 -16.78 -27.58 10.42
N HIS A 136 -16.78 -27.13 9.15
CA HIS A 136 -15.77 -26.21 8.64
C HIS A 136 -15.83 -24.85 9.36
N LEU A 137 -17.02 -24.27 9.54
CA LEU A 137 -17.18 -22.99 10.22
C LEU A 137 -16.81 -23.05 11.72
N ALA A 138 -16.96 -24.19 12.37
CA ALA A 138 -16.56 -24.40 13.76
C ALA A 138 -15.05 -24.19 13.99
N LEU A 139 -14.21 -24.28 12.95
CA LEU A 139 -12.80 -23.95 13.08
C LEU A 139 -12.55 -22.51 13.51
N LEU A 140 -13.44 -21.58 13.16
CA LEU A 140 -13.36 -20.18 13.58
C LEU A 140 -13.44 -20.02 15.10
N ASP A 141 -14.06 -20.95 15.81
CA ASP A 141 -14.22 -20.89 17.27
C ASP A 141 -12.90 -21.11 18.02
N ASN A 142 -11.86 -21.63 17.34
CA ASN A 142 -10.53 -21.78 17.93
C ASN A 142 -9.81 -20.45 18.15
N ASN A 143 -10.25 -19.35 17.51
CA ASN A 143 -9.59 -18.06 17.63
C ASN A 143 -10.55 -16.88 17.42
N ALA A 144 -10.87 -16.18 18.51
CA ALA A 144 -11.80 -15.06 18.51
C ALA A 144 -11.34 -13.87 17.63
N ALA A 145 -10.04 -13.59 17.55
CA ALA A 145 -9.52 -12.48 16.76
C ALA A 145 -9.63 -12.77 15.26
N ILE A 146 -9.27 -13.98 14.84
CA ILE A 146 -9.45 -14.44 13.45
C ILE A 146 -10.93 -14.47 13.09
N LYS A 147 -11.79 -14.97 13.98
CA LYS A 147 -13.25 -14.98 13.78
C LYS A 147 -13.81 -13.56 13.59
N ALA A 148 -13.38 -12.61 14.41
CA ALA A 148 -13.78 -11.21 14.26
C ALA A 148 -13.31 -10.63 12.91
N ARG A 149 -12.06 -10.90 12.50
CA ARG A 149 -11.53 -10.46 11.21
C ARG A 149 -12.25 -11.09 10.02
N TRP A 150 -12.62 -12.36 10.12
CA TRP A 150 -13.39 -13.07 9.11
C TRP A 150 -14.74 -12.40 8.84
N TYR A 151 -15.51 -12.14 9.90
CA TYR A 151 -16.85 -11.53 9.79
C TYR A 151 -16.85 -10.01 9.54
N ALA A 152 -15.69 -9.35 9.58
CA ALA A 152 -15.57 -7.97 9.14
C ALA A 152 -15.86 -7.80 7.64
N ASN A 153 -15.73 -8.88 6.85
CA ASN A 153 -16.15 -8.92 5.46
C ASN A 153 -17.56 -9.55 5.34
N PRO A 154 -18.59 -8.79 4.91
CA PRO A 154 -19.95 -9.33 4.77
C PRO A 154 -20.05 -10.47 3.75
N ASP A 155 -19.15 -10.53 2.78
CA ASP A 155 -19.09 -11.55 1.72
C ASP A 155 -18.08 -12.66 2.03
N CYS A 156 -17.71 -12.85 3.30
CA CYS A 156 -16.64 -13.73 3.76
C CYS A 156 -16.66 -15.15 3.14
N LEU A 157 -17.82 -15.79 2.98
CA LEU A 157 -17.89 -17.13 2.37
C LEU A 157 -17.50 -17.13 0.87
N SER A 158 -17.95 -16.11 0.13
CA SER A 158 -17.60 -15.95 -1.28
C SER A 158 -16.12 -15.58 -1.43
N ALA A 159 -15.62 -14.68 -0.59
CA ALA A 159 -14.24 -14.20 -0.63
C ALA A 159 -13.22 -15.25 -0.16
N TYR A 160 -13.52 -15.97 0.93
CA TYR A 160 -12.54 -16.81 1.63
C TYR A 160 -12.79 -18.31 1.49
N GLY A 161 -14.02 -18.71 1.13
CA GLY A 161 -14.44 -20.11 1.13
C GLY A 161 -14.64 -20.66 2.54
N LEU A 162 -14.67 -21.99 2.67
CA LEU A 162 -14.80 -22.63 3.98
C LEU A 162 -13.43 -22.71 4.68
N PRO A 163 -13.34 -22.53 6.01
CA PRO A 163 -12.15 -22.86 6.77
C PRO A 163 -11.87 -24.37 6.68
N VAL A 164 -10.62 -24.77 6.43
CA VAL A 164 -10.22 -26.18 6.28
C VAL A 164 -9.14 -26.62 7.27
N ALA A 165 -8.44 -25.69 7.93
CA ALA A 165 -7.54 -26.03 9.02
C ALA A 165 -7.34 -24.87 9.99
N TYR A 166 -7.07 -25.22 11.25
CA TYR A 166 -6.56 -24.30 12.27
C TYR A 166 -5.33 -24.90 12.95
N GLN A 167 -4.34 -24.07 13.27
CA GLN A 167 -3.20 -24.48 14.08
C GLN A 167 -2.68 -23.32 14.94
N ASP A 168 -2.42 -23.61 16.22
CA ASP A 168 -1.68 -22.72 17.12
C ASP A 168 -0.21 -23.17 17.18
N ARG A 169 0.71 -22.27 16.81
CA ARG A 169 2.17 -22.49 16.83
C ARG A 169 2.87 -21.59 17.88
N GLY A 170 2.13 -21.14 18.89
CA GLY A 170 2.60 -20.24 19.94
C GLY A 170 2.74 -18.79 19.46
N ALA A 171 3.84 -18.48 18.78
CA ALA A 171 4.12 -17.13 18.27
C ALA A 171 3.22 -16.73 17.07
N LEU A 172 2.57 -17.72 16.43
CA LEU A 172 1.74 -17.55 15.25
C LEU A 172 0.54 -18.50 15.35
N ARG A 173 -0.66 -18.02 15.06
CA ARG A 173 -1.88 -18.84 14.93
C ARG A 173 -2.44 -18.69 13.54
N VAL A 174 -2.77 -19.81 12.90
CA VAL A 174 -3.10 -19.82 11.48
C VAL A 174 -4.43 -20.53 11.25
N LEU A 175 -5.32 -19.87 10.51
CA LEU A 175 -6.52 -20.48 9.94
C LEU A 175 -6.36 -20.52 8.41
N ARG A 176 -6.37 -21.72 7.83
CA ARG A 176 -6.46 -21.91 6.38
C ARG A 176 -7.92 -22.07 5.98
N ALA A 177 -8.35 -21.37 4.96
CA ALA A 177 -9.59 -21.57 4.24
C ALA A 177 -9.30 -21.93 2.77
N GLN A 178 -10.33 -22.30 2.01
CA GLN A 178 -10.18 -22.72 0.61
C GLN A 178 -9.54 -21.65 -0.28
N ARG A 179 -9.80 -20.36 0.02
CA ARG A 179 -9.35 -19.21 -0.80
C ARG A 179 -8.41 -18.25 -0.06
N ALA A 180 -8.41 -18.27 1.28
CA ALA A 180 -7.66 -17.32 2.10
C ALA A 180 -6.95 -18.00 3.27
N VAL A 181 -5.92 -17.35 3.80
CA VAL A 181 -5.26 -17.75 5.05
C VAL A 181 -5.22 -16.54 5.97
N PHE A 182 -5.58 -16.76 7.24
CA PHE A 182 -5.53 -15.77 8.30
C PHE A 182 -4.40 -16.12 9.26
N GLN A 183 -3.60 -15.14 9.63
CA GLN A 183 -2.45 -15.29 10.51
C GLN A 183 -2.53 -14.27 11.65
N GLN A 184 -2.66 -14.76 12.88
CA GLN A 184 -2.54 -13.94 14.08
C GLN A 184 -1.12 -14.03 14.64
N TRP A 185 -0.41 -12.91 14.70
CA TRP A 185 0.96 -12.84 15.20
C TRP A 185 0.99 -12.47 16.68
N MET A 186 1.67 -13.26 17.51
CA MET A 186 1.78 -13.05 18.97
C MET A 186 3.12 -12.47 19.39
N ILE A 187 3.94 -12.14 18.41
CA ILE A 187 5.17 -11.39 18.52
C ILE A 187 5.07 -10.19 17.58
N PRO A 188 5.75 -9.07 17.88
CA PRO A 188 5.78 -7.96 16.94
C PRO A 188 6.47 -8.42 15.65
N THR A 189 5.93 -8.06 14.50
CA THR A 189 6.59 -8.20 13.20
C THR A 189 6.80 -6.81 12.59
N THR A 190 7.54 -6.75 11.48
CA THR A 190 7.67 -5.50 10.72
C THR A 190 6.35 -5.03 10.12
N PHE A 191 5.30 -5.85 10.09
CA PHE A 191 4.05 -5.54 9.40
C PHE A 191 2.78 -5.68 10.24
N THR A 192 2.89 -6.17 11.48
CA THR A 192 1.77 -6.18 12.42
C THR A 192 2.27 -6.10 13.86
N THR A 193 1.45 -5.48 14.71
CA THR A 193 1.65 -5.48 16.16
C THR A 193 1.29 -6.84 16.77
N VAL A 194 1.68 -7.03 18.03
CA VAL A 194 1.31 -8.21 18.83
C VAL A 194 -0.21 -8.36 18.90
N GLY A 195 -0.72 -9.54 18.57
CA GLY A 195 -2.13 -9.90 18.52
C GLY A 195 -2.82 -9.59 17.18
N GLY A 196 -2.16 -8.88 16.27
CA GLY A 196 -2.75 -8.46 15.00
C GLY A 196 -2.99 -9.64 14.04
N VAL A 197 -4.10 -9.56 13.30
CA VAL A 197 -4.54 -10.57 12.33
C VAL A 197 -4.36 -10.04 10.92
N VAL A 198 -3.54 -10.72 10.12
CA VAL A 198 -3.33 -10.42 8.70
C VAL A 198 -3.93 -11.51 7.82
N VAL A 199 -4.35 -11.14 6.61
CA VAL A 199 -4.75 -12.08 5.56
C VAL A 199 -3.58 -12.23 4.61
N ALA A 200 -3.15 -13.47 4.36
CA ALA A 200 -2.01 -13.73 3.51
C ALA A 200 -2.28 -13.36 2.04
N ASN A 201 -1.23 -13.00 1.31
CA ASN A 201 -1.26 -12.69 -0.12
C ASN A 201 -1.44 -13.98 -0.94
N GLY A 202 -2.67 -14.50 -1.00
CA GLY A 202 -2.98 -15.78 -1.64
C GLY A 202 -2.59 -15.86 -3.12
N GLY A 203 -2.78 -14.79 -3.88
CA GLY A 203 -2.40 -14.80 -5.29
C GLY A 203 -0.87 -14.70 -5.49
N ASP A 204 -0.15 -14.03 -4.60
CA ASP A 204 1.33 -14.11 -4.57
C ASP A 204 1.81 -15.51 -4.21
N HIS A 205 1.12 -16.22 -3.30
CA HIS A 205 1.44 -17.61 -3.02
C HIS A 205 1.23 -18.49 -4.26
N PHE A 206 0.14 -18.28 -4.99
CA PHE A 206 -0.15 -18.99 -6.24
C PHE A 206 0.92 -18.72 -7.32
N LYS A 207 1.38 -17.47 -7.42
CA LYS A 207 2.50 -17.08 -8.28
C LYS A 207 3.81 -17.78 -7.87
N GLN A 208 4.18 -17.73 -6.60
CA GLN A 208 5.41 -18.32 -6.08
C GLN A 208 5.44 -19.86 -6.15
N ALA A 209 4.27 -20.49 -6.15
CA ALA A 209 4.10 -21.92 -6.39
C ALA A 209 4.13 -22.29 -7.89
N ASN A 210 4.48 -21.36 -8.77
CA ASN A 210 4.54 -21.52 -10.23
C ASN A 210 3.21 -21.99 -10.86
N GLN A 211 2.08 -21.54 -10.33
CA GLN A 211 0.75 -21.91 -10.84
C GLN A 211 0.18 -20.91 -11.86
N ILE A 212 0.94 -19.85 -12.17
CA ILE A 212 0.61 -18.87 -13.20
C ILE A 212 1.50 -19.13 -14.42
N PRO A 213 0.96 -19.18 -15.65
CA PRO A 213 1.78 -19.35 -16.85
C PRO A 213 2.84 -18.26 -16.99
N VAL A 214 4.03 -18.65 -17.44
CA VAL A 214 5.17 -17.74 -17.60
C VAL A 214 4.82 -16.52 -18.47
N ALA A 215 4.01 -16.70 -19.53
CA ALA A 215 3.57 -15.60 -20.38
C ALA A 215 2.72 -14.56 -19.64
N ALA A 216 1.90 -14.99 -18.67
CA ALA A 216 1.03 -14.10 -17.90
C ALA A 216 1.80 -13.35 -16.82
N THR A 217 2.85 -13.96 -16.25
CA THR A 217 3.79 -13.25 -15.38
C THR A 217 4.71 -12.32 -16.16
N ALA A 218 5.11 -12.71 -17.38
CA ALA A 218 5.95 -11.90 -18.27
C ALA A 218 5.19 -10.73 -18.90
N ALA A 219 3.88 -10.82 -19.08
CA ALA A 219 3.06 -9.67 -19.46
C ALA A 219 2.95 -8.62 -18.33
N GLY A 220 3.27 -9.01 -17.09
CA GLY A 220 3.19 -8.17 -15.91
C GLY A 220 1.77 -7.71 -15.54
N PRO A 221 1.62 -6.98 -14.43
CA PRO A 221 0.39 -6.30 -14.08
C PRO A 221 0.00 -5.26 -15.13
N PRO A 222 -1.30 -5.03 -15.40
CA PRO A 222 -1.73 -3.81 -16.07
C PRO A 222 -1.53 -2.62 -15.13
N TYR A 223 -0.72 -1.65 -15.57
CA TYR A 223 -0.57 -0.35 -14.91
C TYR A 223 -1.41 0.71 -15.61
N SER A 224 -1.80 1.74 -14.87
CA SER A 224 -2.52 2.89 -15.41
C SER A 224 -1.59 3.76 -16.26
N GLN A 225 -2.13 4.40 -17.30
CA GLN A 225 -1.35 5.34 -18.13
C GLN A 225 -0.81 6.50 -17.30
N ALA A 226 -1.56 6.91 -16.27
CA ALA A 226 -1.16 7.95 -15.33
C ALA A 226 0.03 7.50 -14.48
N GLY A 227 0.00 6.27 -13.95
CA GLY A 227 1.11 5.68 -13.18
C GLY A 227 2.35 5.50 -14.03
N ILE A 228 2.20 5.05 -15.27
CA ILE A 228 3.29 4.98 -16.26
C ILE A 228 3.90 6.38 -16.47
N ALA A 229 3.09 7.38 -16.84
CA ALA A 229 3.58 8.73 -17.08
C ALA A 229 4.27 9.32 -15.84
N TYR A 230 3.70 9.08 -14.65
CA TYR A 230 4.27 9.54 -13.40
C TYR A 230 5.58 8.83 -13.06
N PHE A 231 5.68 7.53 -13.32
CA PHE A 231 6.93 6.76 -13.17
C PHE A 231 8.05 7.35 -14.04
N HIS A 232 7.77 7.69 -15.30
CA HIS A 232 8.75 8.36 -16.17
C HIS A 232 9.21 9.72 -15.63
N GLU A 233 8.33 10.48 -14.97
CA GLU A 233 8.67 11.76 -14.35
C GLU A 233 9.67 11.59 -13.20
N ILE A 234 9.43 10.60 -12.32
CA ILE A 234 10.17 10.46 -11.05
C ILE A 234 11.39 9.52 -11.10
N ALA A 235 11.40 8.54 -12.00
CA ALA A 235 12.41 7.48 -12.03
C ALA A 235 13.57 7.74 -13.02
N SER A 236 13.38 8.69 -13.92
CA SER A 236 14.33 9.01 -15.01
C SER A 236 15.45 9.93 -14.51
N GLY A 237 16.54 9.35 -14.02
CA GLY A 237 17.78 10.06 -13.65
C GLY A 237 17.82 10.63 -12.23
N ALA A 238 18.95 11.26 -11.87
CA ALA A 238 19.13 11.94 -10.59
C ALA A 238 18.94 13.45 -10.75
N GLU A 239 18.32 14.11 -9.77
CA GLU A 239 18.09 15.57 -9.76
C GLU A 239 19.38 16.39 -9.92
N PHE A 240 20.52 15.80 -9.51
CA PHE A 240 21.83 16.42 -9.61
C PHE A 240 22.87 15.41 -10.11
N GLY A 241 23.12 15.42 -11.43
CA GLY A 241 24.32 14.83 -12.03
C GLY A 241 24.08 13.68 -13.03
N SER A 242 24.51 13.93 -14.27
CA SER A 242 24.64 13.03 -15.45
C SER A 242 23.41 12.86 -16.35
N THR A 243 23.69 12.74 -17.65
CA THR A 243 22.78 12.88 -18.81
C THR A 243 22.24 11.56 -19.34
N SER A 244 22.26 10.48 -18.56
CA SER A 244 21.59 9.22 -18.93
C SER A 244 20.46 8.97 -17.95
N GLU A 245 19.24 9.26 -18.39
CA GLU A 245 17.96 9.06 -17.70
C GLU A 245 17.60 7.57 -17.60
N THR A 246 18.49 6.77 -17.02
CA THR A 246 18.33 5.31 -16.89
C THR A 246 17.84 4.95 -15.51
N ILE A 247 17.03 3.89 -15.41
CA ILE A 247 16.52 3.36 -14.15
C ILE A 247 17.66 2.90 -13.23
N ALA A 248 17.67 3.43 -12.02
CA ALA A 248 18.44 2.91 -10.90
C ALA A 248 17.54 2.01 -10.04
N LYS A 249 17.93 0.75 -9.82
CA LYS A 249 17.10 -0.22 -9.08
C LYS A 249 17.94 -1.15 -8.21
N TRP A 250 17.40 -1.54 -7.07
CA TRP A 250 18.00 -2.58 -6.22
C TRP A 250 17.72 -3.98 -6.80
N GLU A 251 18.78 -4.68 -7.20
CA GLU A 251 18.69 -6.10 -7.58
C GLU A 251 18.78 -7.05 -6.36
N ARG A 252 19.47 -6.60 -5.31
CA ARG A 252 19.63 -7.34 -4.04
C ARG A 252 18.65 -6.83 -2.97
N ALA A 253 18.41 -7.63 -1.94
CA ALA A 253 17.64 -7.19 -0.78
C ALA A 253 18.29 -5.97 -0.11
N ILE A 254 17.45 -5.03 0.33
CA ILE A 254 17.81 -3.81 1.04
C ILE A 254 17.95 -4.15 2.53
N THR A 255 19.11 -3.84 3.10
CA THR A 255 19.38 -3.93 4.52
C THR A 255 19.52 -2.52 5.08
N LEU A 256 18.50 -2.06 5.80
CA LEU A 256 18.41 -0.73 6.36
C LEU A 256 19.09 -0.68 7.73
N GLU A 257 20.20 0.03 7.83
CA GLU A 257 20.87 0.37 9.10
C GLU A 257 20.48 1.78 9.53
N VAL A 258 20.02 1.92 10.78
CA VAL A 258 19.63 3.22 11.35
C VAL A 258 20.68 3.67 12.35
N ARG A 259 21.24 4.86 12.15
CA ARG A 259 22.29 5.47 12.98
C ARG A 259 21.80 6.76 13.63
N GLY A 260 22.36 7.06 14.81
CA GLY A 260 21.96 8.21 15.63
C GLY A 260 21.15 7.75 16.84
N SER A 261 20.23 8.62 17.28
CA SER A 261 19.36 8.36 18.44
C SER A 261 17.90 8.61 18.04
N PRO A 262 17.27 7.71 17.25
CA PRO A 262 15.86 7.86 16.87
C PRO A 262 14.97 7.92 18.09
N THR A 263 13.96 8.79 18.07
CA THR A 263 12.89 8.79 19.07
C THR A 263 11.96 7.58 18.86
N PRO A 264 11.07 7.26 19.81
CA PRO A 264 10.03 6.26 19.60
C PRO A 264 9.14 6.57 18.40
N SER A 265 8.87 7.86 18.13
CA SER A 265 8.10 8.31 16.98
C SER A 265 8.84 8.03 15.66
N ASP A 266 10.14 8.32 15.60
CA ASP A 266 10.96 8.02 14.41
C ASP A 266 11.01 6.51 14.14
N THR A 267 11.11 5.70 15.20
CA THR A 267 11.12 4.24 15.09
C THR A 267 9.78 3.73 14.58
N ALA A 268 8.67 4.25 15.08
CA ALA A 268 7.33 3.88 14.62
C ALA A 268 7.09 4.28 13.15
N ALA A 269 7.54 5.47 12.73
CA ALA A 269 7.47 5.90 11.34
C ALA A 269 8.30 4.99 10.42
N LEU A 270 9.53 4.64 10.81
CA LEU A 270 10.38 3.71 10.06
C LEU A 270 9.73 2.32 9.94
N ASP A 271 9.25 1.76 11.05
CA ASP A 271 8.62 0.45 11.05
C ASP A 271 7.33 0.45 10.21
N GLN A 272 6.56 1.55 10.21
CA GLN A 272 5.40 1.72 9.35
C GLN A 272 5.78 1.76 7.86
N VAL A 273 6.76 2.58 7.46
CA VAL A 273 7.16 2.68 6.04
C VAL A 273 7.75 1.35 5.56
N VAL A 274 8.58 0.68 6.37
CA VAL A 274 9.10 -0.65 6.07
C VAL A 274 7.96 -1.67 5.95
N SER A 275 6.97 -1.64 6.84
CA SER A 275 5.77 -2.48 6.75
C SER A 275 5.06 -2.32 5.41
N GLU A 276 4.77 -1.08 5.02
CA GLU A 276 4.02 -0.75 3.81
C GLU A 276 4.80 -1.17 2.56
N LEU A 277 6.10 -0.90 2.51
CA LEU A 277 6.97 -1.36 1.42
C LEU A 277 7.06 -2.89 1.36
N VAL A 278 7.14 -3.58 2.50
CA VAL A 278 7.11 -5.05 2.55
C VAL A 278 5.77 -5.60 2.09
N ASN A 279 4.67 -4.96 2.47
CA ASN A 279 3.34 -5.33 1.99
C ASN A 279 3.23 -5.10 0.48
N LEU A 280 3.84 -4.04 -0.05
CA LEU A 280 3.77 -3.71 -1.46
C LEU A 280 4.69 -4.58 -2.32
N LEU A 281 5.87 -4.95 -1.84
CA LEU A 281 6.96 -5.53 -2.65
C LEU A 281 7.42 -6.92 -2.19
N GLY A 282 6.86 -7.43 -1.10
CA GLY A 282 7.40 -8.57 -0.36
C GLY A 282 8.61 -8.20 0.52
N PRO A 283 9.28 -9.17 1.17
CA PRO A 283 10.32 -8.94 2.17
C PRO A 283 11.67 -8.52 1.55
N ARG A 284 11.67 -7.51 0.67
CA ARG A 284 12.86 -6.98 0.00
C ARG A 284 13.64 -5.99 0.85
N ILE A 285 13.02 -5.40 1.86
CA ILE A 285 13.65 -4.48 2.80
C ILE A 285 13.58 -5.04 4.23
N THR A 286 14.71 -5.01 4.92
CA THR A 286 14.83 -5.52 6.30
C THR A 286 15.71 -4.58 7.13
N ARG A 287 15.37 -4.39 8.41
CA ARG A 287 16.20 -3.62 9.34
C ARG A 287 17.34 -4.49 9.86
N VAL A 288 18.54 -3.91 9.93
CA VAL A 288 19.73 -4.55 10.50
C VAL A 288 20.38 -3.65 11.54
N ALA A 289 21.03 -4.25 12.53
CA ALA A 289 21.71 -3.51 13.58
C ALA A 289 22.99 -2.82 13.09
N SER A 290 23.66 -3.41 12.08
CA SER A 290 24.87 -2.85 11.45
C SER A 290 25.11 -3.47 10.08
N SER A 291 26.02 -2.88 9.30
CA SER A 291 26.42 -3.33 7.96
C SER A 291 25.27 -3.29 6.94
N GLY A 292 24.39 -2.29 7.06
CA GLY A 292 23.33 -2.05 6.08
C GLY A 292 23.89 -1.56 4.74
N ASN A 293 23.26 -1.97 3.64
CA ASN A 293 23.56 -1.39 2.31
C ASN A 293 22.82 -0.06 2.08
N LEU A 294 21.79 0.23 2.87
CA LEU A 294 21.15 1.53 2.97
C LEU A 294 21.31 2.03 4.41
N VAL A 295 21.95 3.18 4.59
CA VAL A 295 22.23 3.73 5.93
C VAL A 295 21.46 5.02 6.13
N LEU A 296 20.55 5.03 7.11
CA LEU A 296 19.81 6.22 7.50
C LEU A 296 20.44 6.84 8.75
N HIS A 297 20.78 8.13 8.68
CA HIS A 297 21.34 8.90 9.77
C HIS A 297 20.32 9.92 10.29
N LEU A 298 19.92 9.79 11.55
CA LEU A 298 19.31 10.89 12.30
C LEU A 298 20.40 11.65 13.04
N ALA A 299 20.72 12.87 12.58
CA ALA A 299 21.79 13.68 13.14
C ALA A 299 21.47 15.17 13.03
N PRO A 300 22.09 16.04 13.87
CA PRO A 300 21.97 17.48 13.68
C PRO A 300 22.45 17.89 12.28
N LEU A 301 21.73 18.80 11.62
CA LEU A 301 22.04 19.31 10.28
C LEU A 301 23.54 19.65 10.08
N ALA A 302 24.18 20.26 11.08
CA ALA A 302 25.60 20.64 11.04
C ALA A 302 26.57 19.46 10.86
N ARG A 303 26.14 18.22 11.12
CA ARG A 303 26.95 17.00 10.94
C ARG A 303 26.84 16.41 9.55
N PHE A 304 25.86 16.82 8.73
CA PHE A 304 25.61 16.21 7.42
C PHE A 304 26.83 16.23 6.49
N PRO A 305 27.58 17.34 6.33
CA PRO A 305 28.78 17.36 5.48
C PRO A 305 29.88 16.39 5.92
N ALA A 306 29.92 16.05 7.21
CA ALA A 306 30.89 15.08 7.75
C ALA A 306 30.43 13.63 7.57
N LEU A 307 29.12 13.39 7.43
CA LEU A 307 28.53 12.08 7.21
C LEU A 307 28.48 11.72 5.72
N LEU A 308 28.22 12.72 4.88
CA LEU A 308 28.15 12.61 3.42
C LEU A 308 28.77 13.87 2.80
N PRO A 309 30.02 13.81 2.32
CA PRO A 309 30.69 14.96 1.69
C PRO A 309 29.94 15.52 0.46
N GLU A 310 29.14 14.71 -0.22
CA GLU A 310 28.32 15.06 -1.38
C GLU A 310 27.02 15.78 -1.01
N TYR A 311 26.69 15.90 0.28
CA TYR A 311 25.50 16.58 0.76
C TYR A 311 25.44 18.05 0.30
N VAL A 312 24.28 18.46 -0.21
CA VAL A 312 23.99 19.85 -0.58
C VAL A 312 23.51 20.64 0.65
N PRO A 313 24.27 21.64 1.13
CA PRO A 313 23.95 22.37 2.37
C PRO A 313 22.58 23.05 2.34
N GLY A 314 21.82 22.86 3.43
CA GLY A 314 20.52 23.49 3.65
C GLY A 314 19.34 22.52 3.60
N ASN A 315 19.51 21.35 2.97
CA ASN A 315 18.46 20.33 2.91
C ASN A 315 18.33 19.59 4.26
N ILE A 316 17.11 19.54 4.81
CA ILE A 316 16.82 18.92 6.11
C ILE A 316 16.56 17.40 6.02
N GLY A 317 16.19 16.93 4.83
CA GLY A 317 16.23 15.54 4.37
C GLY A 317 17.19 15.46 3.18
N TYR A 318 17.88 14.34 3.01
CA TYR A 318 18.69 14.12 1.81
C TYR A 318 18.95 12.64 1.56
N VAL A 319 18.65 12.16 0.35
CA VAL A 319 19.01 10.83 -0.13
C VAL A 319 20.14 10.89 -1.14
N GLN A 320 21.11 9.99 -0.99
CA GLN A 320 22.12 9.69 -2.00
C GLN A 320 22.20 8.18 -2.20
N ILE A 321 22.11 7.74 -3.45
CA ILE A 321 22.36 6.35 -3.84
C ILE A 321 23.51 6.27 -4.83
N TRP A 322 24.15 5.10 -4.91
CA TRP A 322 25.22 4.81 -5.85
C TRP A 322 24.90 3.52 -6.57
N TRP A 323 25.05 3.53 -7.89
CA TRP A 323 24.77 2.38 -8.74
C TRP A 323 25.90 2.08 -9.71
N ASN A 324 25.92 0.86 -10.23
CA ASN A 324 26.79 0.43 -11.32
C ASN A 324 25.94 -0.30 -12.35
N GLY A 325 25.96 0.16 -13.61
CA GLY A 325 25.09 -0.39 -14.67
C GLY A 325 23.61 -0.35 -14.29
N GLY A 326 23.16 0.72 -13.61
CA GLY A 326 21.80 0.88 -13.07
C GLY A 326 21.54 0.11 -11.76
N SER A 327 22.30 -0.93 -11.42
CA SER A 327 22.08 -1.65 -10.16
C SER A 327 22.56 -0.82 -8.97
N ILE A 328 21.65 -0.48 -8.06
CA ILE A 328 22.00 0.21 -6.81
C ILE A 328 22.87 -0.70 -5.94
N THR A 329 23.97 -0.14 -5.43
CA THR A 329 24.99 -0.84 -4.65
C THR A 329 24.99 -0.43 -3.18
N ARG A 330 24.69 0.84 -2.90
CA ARG A 330 24.55 1.40 -1.56
C ARG A 330 23.71 2.69 -1.59
N GLY A 331 23.20 3.10 -0.44
CA GLY A 331 22.54 4.38 -0.23
C GLY A 331 22.77 4.97 1.15
N VAL A 332 22.64 6.29 1.25
CA VAL A 332 22.68 7.07 2.49
C VAL A 332 21.47 7.98 2.51
N ILE A 333 20.75 8.00 3.63
CA ILE A 333 19.68 8.95 3.92
C ILE A 333 20.11 9.78 5.13
N LEU A 334 19.95 11.10 5.05
CA LEU A 334 20.22 12.03 6.14
C LEU A 334 18.91 12.71 6.56
N ILE A 335 18.63 12.76 7.87
CA ILE A 335 17.43 13.37 8.43
C ILE A 335 17.81 14.25 9.62
N ASP A 336 17.43 15.52 9.59
CA ASP A 336 17.85 16.49 10.60
C ASP A 336 17.10 16.21 11.90
N SER A 337 17.86 15.75 12.90
CA SER A 337 17.31 15.41 14.22
C SER A 337 16.75 16.62 14.97
N GLY A 338 17.08 17.85 14.54
CA GLY A 338 16.56 19.09 15.10
C GLY A 338 15.11 19.42 14.71
N GLN A 339 14.56 18.74 13.70
CA GLN A 339 13.20 18.99 13.22
C GLN A 339 12.13 18.44 14.18
N SER A 340 10.88 18.88 14.02
CA SER A 340 9.74 18.33 14.78
C SER A 340 9.49 16.86 14.42
N GLU A 341 8.83 16.09 15.32
CA GLU A 341 8.53 14.67 15.06
C GLU A 341 7.68 14.46 13.79
N ALA A 342 6.74 15.37 13.51
CA ALA A 342 5.91 15.33 12.31
C ALA A 342 6.75 15.51 11.04
N ILE A 343 7.68 16.47 11.04
CA ILE A 343 8.58 16.71 9.91
C ILE A 343 9.51 15.51 9.71
N ARG A 344 10.11 14.98 10.77
CA ARG A 344 10.99 13.79 10.64
C ARG A 344 10.22 12.57 10.12
N SER A 345 8.98 12.35 10.57
CA SER A 345 8.13 11.25 10.09
C SER A 345 7.81 11.37 8.60
N HIS A 346 7.57 12.59 8.11
CA HIS A 346 7.39 12.87 6.69
C HIS A 346 8.67 12.58 5.90
N ILE A 347 9.81 13.15 6.30
CA ILE A 347 11.12 12.95 5.64
C ILE A 347 11.50 11.46 5.63
N ILE A 348 11.25 10.72 6.73
CA ILE A 348 11.51 9.27 6.78
C ILE A 348 10.77 8.53 5.66
N ARG A 349 9.50 8.87 5.41
CA ARG A 349 8.70 8.25 4.36
C ARG A 349 9.22 8.60 2.98
N GLU A 350 9.41 9.88 2.72
CA GLU A 350 9.87 10.41 1.44
C GLU A 350 11.23 9.82 1.07
N GLU A 351 12.25 10.07 1.89
CA GLU A 351 13.64 9.72 1.59
C GLU A 351 13.85 8.21 1.52
N LEU A 352 13.17 7.43 2.37
CA LEU A 352 13.25 5.96 2.32
C LEU A 352 12.60 5.41 1.04
N THR A 353 11.55 6.07 0.53
CA THR A 353 10.91 5.67 -0.72
C THR A 353 11.74 6.11 -1.92
N GLN A 354 12.27 7.33 -1.92
CA GLN A 354 13.17 7.81 -2.97
C GLN A 354 14.45 6.97 -3.06
N ALA A 355 14.97 6.49 -1.93
CA ALA A 355 16.12 5.58 -1.87
C ALA A 355 15.90 4.23 -2.58
N LEU A 356 14.68 3.89 -3.00
CA LEU A 356 14.41 2.73 -3.86
C LEU A 356 14.96 2.93 -5.29
N GLY A 357 15.21 4.17 -5.70
CA GLY A 357 15.60 4.55 -7.06
C GLY A 357 14.67 5.56 -7.74
N LEU A 358 13.77 6.20 -6.97
CA LEU A 358 12.78 7.18 -7.44
C LEU A 358 13.19 8.56 -6.95
N LEU A 359 14.28 9.08 -7.51
CA LEU A 359 15.04 10.20 -6.91
C LEU A 359 14.52 11.58 -7.28
N ARG A 360 13.59 11.71 -8.23
CA ARG A 360 13.13 13.02 -8.70
C ARG A 360 11.82 13.42 -8.05
N ASP A 361 11.77 14.68 -7.68
CA ASP A 361 10.56 15.37 -7.33
C ASP A 361 9.74 15.69 -8.58
N ALA A 362 8.43 15.63 -8.41
CA ALA A 362 7.43 15.89 -9.42
C ALA A 362 6.62 17.14 -9.09
N GLU A 363 6.17 17.85 -10.12
CA GLU A 363 5.18 18.93 -9.97
C GLU A 363 3.75 18.36 -9.89
N SER A 364 3.57 17.15 -10.41
CA SER A 364 2.30 16.43 -10.44
C SER A 364 1.93 15.85 -9.06
N TYR A 365 0.62 15.73 -8.80
CA TYR A 365 0.06 15.12 -7.58
C TYR A 365 0.54 15.75 -6.27
N SER A 366 -0.01 16.90 -5.89
CA SER A 366 0.38 17.64 -4.66
C SER A 366 0.26 16.88 -3.33
N GLY A 367 -0.47 15.76 -3.31
CA GLY A 367 -0.57 14.88 -2.15
C GLY A 367 0.42 13.71 -2.16
N SER A 368 1.20 13.55 -3.22
CA SER A 368 2.22 12.51 -3.36
C SER A 368 3.39 12.76 -2.41
N ILE A 369 4.07 11.68 -2.08
CA ILE A 369 5.35 11.70 -1.37
C ILE A 369 6.52 12.11 -2.26
N PHE A 370 6.38 12.16 -3.59
CA PHE A 370 7.41 12.63 -4.53
C PHE A 370 7.14 14.06 -5.01
N HIS A 371 6.27 14.82 -4.35
CA HIS A 371 5.91 16.16 -4.82
C HIS A 371 6.89 17.21 -4.30
N GLN A 372 7.38 18.09 -5.18
CA GLN A 372 8.41 19.12 -4.93
C GLN A 372 8.14 20.14 -3.81
N HIS A 373 6.97 20.11 -3.17
CA HIS A 373 6.61 21.04 -2.09
C HIS A 373 6.20 20.27 -0.86
N GLU A 374 6.60 20.82 0.31
CA GLU A 374 6.30 20.27 1.63
C GLU A 374 4.85 19.80 1.72
N ASN A 375 4.71 18.49 1.79
CA ASN A 375 3.48 17.82 2.08
C ASN A 375 3.64 17.20 3.47
N THR A 376 2.57 17.04 4.24
CA THR A 376 2.64 16.30 5.52
C THR A 376 1.98 14.93 5.37
N ALA A 377 1.97 14.38 4.16
CA ALA A 377 1.41 13.06 3.89
C ALA A 377 2.19 12.00 4.68
N LEU A 378 1.45 11.24 5.49
CA LEU A 378 1.96 10.12 6.28
C LEU A 378 1.51 8.77 5.71
N THR A 379 0.95 8.77 4.50
CA THR A 379 0.45 7.59 3.79
C THR A 379 0.77 7.71 2.31
N TYR A 380 1.04 6.59 1.64
CA TYR A 380 1.13 6.57 0.18
C TYR A 380 -0.23 6.87 -0.47
N LEU A 381 -0.21 7.64 -1.55
CA LEU A 381 -1.34 7.67 -2.47
C LEU A 381 -1.34 6.40 -3.34
N PRO A 382 -2.50 5.99 -3.90
CA PRO A 382 -2.55 4.87 -4.83
C PRO A 382 -1.60 4.99 -6.03
N ILE A 383 -1.29 6.22 -6.44
CA ILE A 383 -0.34 6.50 -7.53
C ILE A 383 1.12 6.30 -7.09
N ASP A 384 1.46 6.62 -5.83
CA ASP A 384 2.79 6.39 -5.25
C ASP A 384 3.08 4.89 -5.17
N GLU A 385 2.09 4.12 -4.71
CA GLU A 385 2.22 2.66 -4.68
C GLU A 385 2.33 2.08 -6.10
N GLU A 386 1.64 2.66 -7.08
CA GLU A 386 1.71 2.21 -8.46
C GLU A 386 3.11 2.40 -9.06
N VAL A 387 3.72 3.57 -8.89
CA VAL A 387 5.08 3.82 -9.39
C VAL A 387 6.14 2.98 -8.69
N ILE A 388 5.99 2.73 -7.38
CA ILE A 388 6.87 1.81 -6.64
C ILE A 388 6.72 0.38 -7.19
N ARG A 389 5.49 -0.05 -7.55
CA ARG A 389 5.26 -1.34 -8.20
C ARG A 389 5.81 -1.41 -9.62
N ILE A 390 5.74 -0.33 -10.40
CA ILE A 390 6.34 -0.26 -11.75
C ILE A 390 7.85 -0.46 -11.63
N LEU A 391 8.52 0.28 -10.74
CA LEU A 391 9.96 0.11 -10.49
C LEU A 391 10.33 -1.35 -10.19
N HIS A 392 9.48 -2.05 -9.42
CA HIS A 392 9.72 -3.42 -8.99
C HIS A 392 9.14 -4.50 -9.91
N ASP A 393 8.52 -4.13 -11.05
CA ASP A 393 8.12 -5.09 -12.06
C ASP A 393 9.35 -5.90 -12.52
N SER A 394 9.18 -7.20 -12.72
CA SER A 394 10.26 -8.09 -13.17
C SER A 394 10.72 -7.81 -14.61
N ARG A 395 9.94 -7.07 -15.39
CA ARG A 395 10.31 -6.61 -16.73
C ARG A 395 11.18 -5.37 -16.70
N VAL A 396 11.09 -4.56 -15.64
CA VAL A 396 11.91 -3.35 -15.47
C VAL A 396 13.26 -3.77 -14.94
N GLU A 397 14.25 -3.76 -15.80
CA GLU A 397 15.63 -3.98 -15.42
C GLU A 397 16.26 -2.66 -14.93
N PRO A 398 17.35 -2.71 -14.15
CA PRO A 398 18.25 -1.56 -14.04
C PRO A 398 18.69 -1.10 -15.43
N TRP A 399 19.32 0.06 -15.58
CA TRP A 399 19.86 0.63 -16.85
C TRP A 399 18.83 0.99 -17.94
N MET A 400 17.59 0.46 -17.89
CA MET A 400 16.56 0.76 -18.88
C MET A 400 16.31 2.26 -18.99
N ASP A 401 16.19 2.77 -20.21
CA ASP A 401 15.72 4.13 -20.46
C ASP A 401 14.23 4.16 -20.83
N ALA A 402 13.70 5.35 -21.12
CA ALA A 402 12.30 5.52 -21.49
C ALA A 402 11.89 4.74 -22.75
N ALA A 403 12.82 4.52 -23.70
CA ALA A 403 12.54 3.77 -24.93
C ALA A 403 12.48 2.26 -24.65
N ASP A 404 13.34 1.75 -23.77
CA ASP A 404 13.29 0.36 -23.32
C ASP A 404 11.99 0.05 -22.58
N LEU A 405 11.58 0.94 -21.67
CA LEU A 405 10.31 0.85 -20.93
C LEU A 405 9.11 0.82 -21.89
N ALA A 406 9.10 1.68 -22.91
CA ALA A 406 8.02 1.72 -23.89
C ALA A 406 7.87 0.40 -24.67
N GLN A 407 8.96 -0.33 -24.94
CA GLN A 407 8.92 -1.62 -25.63
C GLN A 407 8.24 -2.72 -24.82
N ILE A 408 8.27 -2.62 -23.48
CA ILE A 408 7.59 -3.54 -22.57
C ILE A 408 6.21 -3.02 -22.11
N GLY A 409 5.74 -1.93 -22.71
CA GLY A 409 4.44 -1.31 -22.45
C GLY A 409 4.40 -0.48 -21.16
N LEU A 410 5.54 0.10 -20.77
CA LEU A 410 5.72 0.94 -19.59
C LEU A 410 6.20 2.34 -19.93
#